data_AF-A0A7U5JZA1-F1
#
_entry.id   AF-A0A7U5JZA1-F1
#
_cell.length_a   1.000
_cell.length_b   1.000
_cell.length_c   1.000
_cell.angle_alpha   90.00
_cell.angle_beta   90.00
_cell.angle_gamma   90.00
#
_symmetry.space_group_name_H-M   'P 1'
#
loop_
_entity.id
_entity.type
_entity.pdbx_description
1 polymer ?
#
loop_
_entity_poly.entity_id
_entity_poly.type
_entity_poly.pdbx_seq_one_letter_code
_entity_poly.pdbx_strand_id
1 'polypeptide(L)'
;MLLGISDQNMNLIEEELTVAIHTRGETISISGEEEQAEAAKALLEQLLKVIRKGININLRDVATAIEMAKNGTIEYFSSLYDEEIARNTKGKVIRAKTIGQREYVQAIRSRDLVFCIGPAGTGKTYLAVVMAVQAMKSGSVKRIILTRPAVEAGESLGFLPGDLKEKVDPYLRPLYDALHDVLGAEHTERLMERGVIEIAPLAYMRGRTLDDAFVILDEAQNTTKAQMKMFLTRLGFGSKMVITGDKTQIDLPRGVDSGLNVAEHILKNVPDIQFMYLEQGDVVRHPIVAKIIEAYEKEQSTN
;
A
#
# COMPACT_ATOMS: atom_id res chain seq x y z
N MET A 1 -9.44 20.06 14.61
CA MET A 1 -10.63 20.22 15.48
C MET A 1 -11.14 18.82 15.82
N LEU A 2 -11.28 18.45 17.09
CA LEU A 2 -11.63 17.07 17.49
C LEU A 2 -13.05 16.67 17.03
N LEU A 3 -14.02 17.56 17.18
CA LEU A 3 -15.44 17.33 16.85
C LEU A 3 -15.68 17.07 15.36
N GLY A 4 -14.84 17.65 14.48
CA GLY A 4 -15.08 17.66 13.04
C GLY A 4 -16.07 18.75 12.61
N ILE A 5 -16.43 18.75 11.33
CA ILE A 5 -17.44 19.67 10.79
C ILE A 5 -18.81 19.12 11.19
N SER A 6 -19.65 19.93 11.84
CA SER A 6 -20.98 19.52 12.32
C SER A 6 -20.95 18.23 13.17
N ASP A 7 -19.96 18.11 14.05
CA ASP A 7 -19.77 17.00 14.99
C ASP A 7 -19.62 15.60 14.36
N GLN A 8 -19.33 15.53 13.05
CA GLN A 8 -19.22 14.28 12.30
C GLN A 8 -18.27 13.26 12.91
N ASN A 9 -17.17 13.69 13.53
CA ASN A 9 -16.23 12.75 14.15
C ASN A 9 -16.83 12.10 15.39
N MET A 10 -17.62 12.85 16.18
CA MET A 10 -18.27 12.31 17.39
C MET A 10 -19.39 11.35 16.98
N ASN A 11 -20.24 11.74 16.04
CA ASN A 11 -21.34 10.92 15.55
C ASN A 11 -20.84 9.56 15.04
N LEU A 12 -19.70 9.54 14.33
CA LEU A 12 -19.11 8.29 13.85
C LEU A 12 -18.64 7.39 15.00
N ILE A 13 -18.03 7.95 16.05
CA ILE A 13 -17.58 7.19 17.22
C ILE A 13 -18.77 6.65 18.00
N GLU A 14 -19.81 7.47 18.19
CA GLU A 14 -21.05 7.09 18.87
C GLU A 14 -21.75 5.92 18.15
N GLU A 15 -21.88 6.01 16.82
CA GLU A 15 -22.51 4.97 15.99
C GLU A 15 -21.71 3.65 16.04
N GLU A 16 -20.39 3.73 15.87
CA GLU A 16 -19.54 2.53 15.71
C GLU A 16 -19.22 1.81 17.02
N LEU A 17 -19.16 2.53 18.16
CA LEU A 17 -18.90 1.96 19.49
C LEU A 17 -20.17 1.86 20.34
N THR A 18 -21.33 2.27 19.82
CA THR A 18 -22.61 2.24 20.55
C THR A 18 -22.52 2.97 21.91
N VAL A 19 -21.96 4.19 21.89
CA VAL A 19 -21.81 5.06 23.07
C VAL A 19 -22.49 6.41 22.81
N ALA A 20 -22.79 7.16 23.86
CA ALA A 20 -23.16 8.56 23.77
C ALA A 20 -22.04 9.44 24.33
N ILE A 21 -21.68 10.49 23.58
CA ILE A 21 -20.60 11.42 23.84
C ILE A 21 -21.18 12.82 24.02
N HIS A 22 -21.06 13.37 25.22
CA HIS A 22 -21.48 14.73 25.52
C HIS A 22 -20.25 15.62 25.74
N THR A 23 -20.22 16.76 25.06
CA THR A 23 -19.15 17.74 25.23
C THR A 23 -19.68 18.99 25.94
N ARG A 24 -18.98 19.42 27.00
CA ARG A 24 -19.30 20.64 27.75
C ARG A 24 -18.02 21.38 28.11
N GLY A 25 -17.73 22.45 27.39
CA GLY A 25 -16.48 23.20 27.56
C GLY A 25 -15.28 22.32 27.22
N GLU A 26 -14.39 22.11 28.19
CA GLU A 26 -13.20 21.26 28.05
C GLU A 26 -13.43 19.81 28.53
N THR A 27 -14.64 19.49 29.00
CA THR A 27 -14.98 18.16 29.50
C THR A 27 -15.73 17.36 28.43
N ILE A 28 -15.29 16.12 28.22
CA ILE A 28 -15.98 15.11 27.40
C ILE A 28 -16.48 14.02 28.34
N SER A 29 -17.80 13.77 28.33
CA SER A 29 -18.44 12.70 29.08
C SER A 29 -18.87 11.60 28.11
N ILE A 30 -18.55 10.35 28.43
CA ILE A 30 -18.89 9.18 27.62
C ILE A 30 -19.79 8.29 28.46
N SER A 31 -20.89 7.83 27.89
CA SER A 31 -21.85 6.93 28.52
C SER A 31 -22.18 5.78 27.58
N GLY A 32 -22.21 4.56 28.12
CA GLY A 32 -22.44 3.32 27.38
C GLY A 32 -22.04 2.12 28.24
N GLU A 33 -21.94 0.94 27.63
CA GLU A 33 -21.32 -0.20 28.31
C GLU A 33 -19.85 0.09 28.64
N GLU A 34 -19.38 -0.43 29.77
CA GLU A 34 -18.06 -0.12 30.33
C GLU A 34 -16.93 -0.34 29.33
N GLU A 35 -16.92 -1.49 28.64
CA GLU A 35 -15.91 -1.84 27.63
C GLU A 35 -15.90 -0.85 26.45
N GLN A 36 -17.08 -0.50 25.93
CA GLN A 36 -17.19 0.43 24.80
C GLN A 36 -16.85 1.87 25.20
N ALA A 37 -17.24 2.28 26.41
CA ALA A 37 -16.90 3.59 26.97
C ALA A 37 -15.39 3.73 27.19
N GLU A 38 -14.71 2.69 27.67
CA GLU A 38 -13.25 2.65 27.78
C GLU A 38 -12.56 2.71 26.42
N ALA A 39 -13.05 1.95 25.43
CA ALA A 39 -12.52 1.98 24.07
C ALA A 39 -12.67 3.39 23.45
N ALA A 40 -13.84 4.01 23.59
CA ALA A 40 -14.09 5.38 23.12
C ALA A 40 -13.18 6.40 23.81
N LYS A 41 -12.96 6.26 25.13
CA LYS A 41 -12.04 7.11 25.88
C LYS A 41 -10.60 6.98 25.34
N ALA A 42 -10.09 5.76 25.22
CA ALA A 42 -8.74 5.50 24.71
C ALA A 42 -8.56 6.05 23.29
N LEU A 43 -9.58 5.90 22.44
CA LEU A 43 -9.61 6.46 21.10
C LEU A 43 -9.50 7.98 21.11
N LEU A 44 -10.34 8.67 21.88
CA LEU A 44 -10.33 10.13 21.98
C LEU A 44 -9.00 10.67 22.50
N GLU A 45 -8.39 9.99 23.49
CA GLU A 45 -7.06 10.33 23.99
C GLU A 45 -5.99 10.24 22.89
N GLN A 46 -6.05 9.23 22.03
CA GLN A 46 -5.10 9.07 20.92
C GLN A 46 -5.34 10.09 19.80
N LEU A 47 -6.60 10.41 19.47
CA LEU A 47 -6.91 11.50 18.54
C LEU A 47 -6.38 12.85 19.08
N LEU A 48 -6.56 13.12 20.37
CA LEU A 48 -6.03 14.32 21.02
C LEU A 48 -4.50 14.39 20.97
N LYS A 49 -3.79 13.27 21.16
CA LYS A 49 -2.33 13.21 20.98
C LYS A 49 -1.91 13.65 19.58
N VAL A 50 -2.61 13.20 18.54
CA VAL A 50 -2.31 13.58 17.15
C VAL A 50 -2.62 15.06 16.90
N ILE A 51 -3.76 15.56 17.38
CA ILE A 51 -4.14 16.98 17.25
C ILE A 51 -3.12 17.89 17.93
N ARG A 52 -2.61 17.49 19.11
CA ARG A 52 -1.56 18.23 19.85
C ARG A 52 -0.24 18.31 19.09
N LYS A 53 0.02 17.41 18.13
CA LYS A 53 1.16 17.50 17.19
C LYS A 53 0.93 18.51 16.06
N GLY A 54 -0.20 19.23 16.06
CA GLY A 54 -0.58 20.16 14.99
C GLY A 54 -1.15 19.49 13.75
N ILE A 55 -1.49 18.20 13.83
CA ILE A 55 -2.02 17.43 12.71
C ILE A 55 -3.55 17.49 12.72
N ASN A 56 -4.13 17.84 11.57
CA ASN A 56 -5.57 17.83 11.39
C ASN A 56 -6.07 16.39 11.18
N ILE A 57 -6.95 15.96 12.07
CA ILE A 57 -7.71 14.72 11.99
C ILE A 57 -8.92 14.92 11.07
N ASN A 58 -9.11 13.98 10.14
CA ASN A 58 -10.30 13.90 9.28
C ASN A 58 -11.09 12.61 9.56
N LEU A 59 -12.25 12.46 8.92
CA LEU A 59 -13.15 11.32 9.15
C LEU A 59 -12.49 9.95 8.93
N ARG A 60 -11.56 9.85 7.98
CA ARG A 60 -10.81 8.62 7.74
C ARG A 60 -9.92 8.26 8.92
N ASP A 61 -9.24 9.25 9.49
CA ASP A 61 -8.35 9.05 10.62
C ASP A 61 -9.15 8.55 11.84
N VAL A 62 -10.37 9.06 12.02
CA VAL A 62 -11.32 8.59 13.05
C VAL A 62 -11.76 7.16 12.76
N ALA A 63 -12.15 6.83 11.52
CA ALA A 63 -12.53 5.46 11.14
C ALA A 63 -11.39 4.46 11.41
N THR A 64 -10.15 4.80 11.05
CA THR A 64 -8.97 3.97 11.37
C THR A 64 -8.76 3.83 12.88
N ALA A 65 -8.93 4.91 13.66
CA ALA A 65 -8.83 4.83 15.11
C ALA A 65 -9.90 3.91 15.72
N ILE A 66 -11.13 3.95 15.20
CA ILE A 66 -12.22 3.06 15.62
C ILE A 66 -11.86 1.60 15.34
N GLU A 67 -11.39 1.29 14.14
CA GLU A 67 -10.96 -0.07 13.78
C GLU A 67 -9.81 -0.56 14.67
N MET A 68 -8.83 0.29 14.95
CA MET A 68 -7.74 -0.03 15.87
C MET A 68 -8.23 -0.23 17.31
N ALA A 69 -9.24 0.52 17.77
CA ALA A 69 -9.86 0.31 19.08
C ALA A 69 -10.58 -1.03 19.16
N LYS A 70 -11.38 -1.38 18.14
CA LYS A 70 -12.05 -2.69 18.04
C LYS A 70 -11.06 -3.86 18.01
N ASN A 71 -9.88 -3.67 17.42
CA ASN A 71 -8.83 -4.67 17.33
C ASN A 71 -7.82 -4.63 18.50
N GLY A 72 -8.04 -3.80 19.54
CA GLY A 72 -7.15 -3.72 20.70
C GLY A 72 -5.76 -3.11 20.44
N THR A 73 -5.59 -2.35 19.36
CA THR A 73 -4.30 -1.76 18.93
C THR A 73 -4.28 -0.23 18.99
N ILE A 74 -5.31 0.39 19.58
CA ILE A 74 -5.49 1.86 19.63
C ILE A 74 -4.28 2.61 20.23
N GLU A 75 -3.55 1.99 21.15
CA GLU A 75 -2.36 2.57 21.76
C GLU A 75 -1.28 2.99 20.75
N TYR A 76 -1.19 2.29 19.61
CA TYR A 76 -0.23 2.58 18.54
C TYR A 76 -0.71 3.67 17.56
N PHE A 77 -1.97 4.11 17.63
CA PHE A 77 -2.54 5.02 16.63
C PHE A 77 -1.73 6.31 16.47
N SER A 78 -1.40 6.97 17.58
CA SER A 78 -0.65 8.24 17.51
C SER A 78 0.76 8.08 16.93
N SER A 79 1.32 6.86 16.93
CA SER A 79 2.63 6.57 16.35
C SER A 79 2.63 6.50 14.82
N LEU A 80 1.47 6.25 14.19
CA LEU A 80 1.33 6.34 12.73
C LEU A 80 1.57 7.76 12.20
N TYR A 81 1.53 8.76 13.09
CA TYR A 81 1.74 10.17 12.78
C TYR A 81 3.12 10.68 13.19
N ASP A 82 3.99 9.84 13.76
CA ASP A 82 5.35 10.22 14.14
C ASP A 82 6.26 10.35 12.92
N GLU A 83 5.97 9.62 11.85
CA GLU A 83 6.85 9.53 10.70
C GLU A 83 6.17 9.99 9.40
N GLU A 84 6.80 10.95 8.74
CA GLU A 84 6.48 11.32 7.36
C GLU A 84 7.36 10.51 6.41
N ILE A 85 6.74 9.69 5.56
CA ILE A 85 7.48 8.89 4.57
C ILE A 85 7.98 9.79 3.44
N ALA A 86 7.07 10.64 2.94
CA ALA A 86 7.34 11.53 1.82
C ALA A 86 6.34 12.69 1.81
N ARG A 87 6.59 13.67 0.95
CA ARG A 87 5.61 14.66 0.52
C ARG A 87 5.45 14.58 -0.99
N ASN A 88 4.21 14.59 -1.45
CA ASN A 88 3.90 14.60 -2.86
C ASN A 88 4.09 16.02 -3.44
N THR A 89 3.93 16.18 -4.76
CA THR A 89 4.12 17.47 -5.44
C THR A 89 3.20 18.59 -4.97
N LYS A 90 2.03 18.25 -4.43
CA LYS A 90 1.06 19.20 -3.89
C LYS A 90 1.32 19.54 -2.42
N GLY A 91 2.45 19.08 -1.85
CA GLY A 91 2.81 19.26 -0.45
C GLY A 91 2.05 18.35 0.52
N LYS A 92 1.20 17.44 0.02
CA LYS A 92 0.45 16.49 0.84
C LYS A 92 1.41 15.46 1.42
N VAL A 93 1.33 15.26 2.73
CA VAL A 93 2.14 14.28 3.44
C VAL A 93 1.66 12.87 3.12
N ILE A 94 2.61 11.99 2.81
CA ILE A 94 2.41 10.56 2.64
C ILE A 94 2.91 9.87 3.91
N ARG A 95 2.02 9.13 4.58
CA ARG A 95 2.31 8.34 5.78
C ARG A 95 1.72 6.94 5.64
N ALA A 96 2.26 6.00 6.41
CA ALA A 96 1.59 4.73 6.65
C ALA A 96 0.27 4.99 7.39
N LYS A 97 -0.78 4.30 6.98
CA LYS A 97 -2.12 4.49 7.53
C LYS A 97 -2.53 3.36 8.47
N THR A 98 -1.78 2.27 8.45
CA THR A 98 -1.99 1.09 9.29
C THR A 98 -0.64 0.63 9.83
N ILE A 99 -0.68 -0.21 10.86
CA ILE A 99 0.54 -0.78 11.44
C ILE A 99 1.26 -1.65 10.41
N GLY A 100 0.54 -2.49 9.65
CA GLY A 100 1.12 -3.33 8.59
C GLY A 100 1.82 -2.50 7.51
N GLN A 101 1.23 -1.38 7.09
CA GLN A 101 1.89 -0.46 6.15
C GLN A 101 3.17 0.16 6.72
N ARG A 102 3.17 0.49 8.03
CA ARG A 102 4.35 1.04 8.70
C ARG A 102 5.47 0.02 8.75
N GLU A 103 5.17 -1.21 9.14
CA GLU A 103 6.13 -2.30 9.18
C GLU A 103 6.68 -2.63 7.80
N TYR A 104 5.82 -2.61 6.77
CA TYR A 104 6.25 -2.79 5.39
C TYR A 104 7.25 -1.72 4.93
N VAL A 105 6.99 -0.45 5.24
CA VAL A 105 7.93 0.65 4.95
C VAL A 105 9.27 0.46 5.66
N GLN A 106 9.26 0.00 6.91
CA GLN A 106 10.48 -0.30 7.66
C GLN A 106 11.24 -1.51 7.10
N ALA A 107 10.52 -2.54 6.63
CA ALA A 107 11.13 -3.68 5.93
C ALA A 107 11.87 -3.22 4.67
N ILE A 108 11.26 -2.35 3.85
CA ILE A 108 11.90 -1.81 2.64
C ILE A 108 13.20 -1.06 2.97
N ARG A 109 13.24 -0.31 4.08
CA ARG A 109 14.44 0.43 4.47
C ARG A 109 15.57 -0.49 4.91
N SER A 110 15.23 -1.52 5.68
CA SER A 110 16.20 -2.38 6.36
C SER A 110 16.70 -3.56 5.53
N ARG A 111 15.98 -3.94 4.46
CA ARG A 111 16.29 -5.12 3.64
C ARG A 111 16.50 -4.77 2.18
N ASP A 112 17.28 -5.59 1.50
CA ASP A 112 17.55 -5.42 0.06
C ASP A 112 16.54 -6.17 -0.80
N LEU A 113 15.87 -7.19 -0.27
CA LEU A 113 14.78 -7.88 -0.94
C LEU A 113 13.58 -8.05 -0.01
N VAL A 114 12.46 -7.43 -0.39
CA VAL A 114 11.19 -7.50 0.35
C VAL A 114 10.08 -8.02 -0.54
N PHE A 115 9.37 -9.03 -0.08
CA PHE A 115 8.10 -9.45 -0.63
C PHE A 115 6.97 -8.83 0.19
N CYS A 116 6.01 -8.20 -0.46
CA CYS A 116 4.79 -7.70 0.17
C CYS A 116 3.58 -8.33 -0.50
N ILE A 117 2.92 -9.21 0.26
CA ILE A 117 1.78 -9.99 -0.19
C ILE A 117 0.55 -9.49 0.54
N GLY A 118 -0.52 -9.18 -0.20
CA GLY A 118 -1.78 -8.80 0.43
C GLY A 118 -2.85 -8.36 -0.56
N PRO A 119 -4.08 -8.11 -0.10
CA PRO A 119 -5.20 -7.73 -0.95
C PRO A 119 -4.97 -6.45 -1.77
N ALA A 120 -5.79 -6.25 -2.80
CA ALA A 120 -5.86 -4.97 -3.50
C ALA A 120 -6.32 -3.83 -2.57
N GLY A 121 -5.68 -2.66 -2.67
CA GLY A 121 -6.03 -1.48 -1.87
C GLY A 121 -5.31 -1.36 -0.52
N THR A 122 -4.43 -2.32 -0.16
CA THR A 122 -3.55 -2.25 1.02
C THR A 122 -2.37 -1.27 0.86
N GLY A 123 -2.17 -0.72 -0.34
CA GLY A 123 -1.10 0.25 -0.61
C GLY A 123 0.27 -0.36 -0.90
N LYS A 124 0.39 -1.69 -1.01
CA LYS A 124 1.65 -2.42 -1.27
C LYS A 124 2.51 -1.82 -2.40
N THR A 125 1.93 -1.60 -3.57
CA THR A 125 2.65 -1.06 -4.74
C THR A 125 2.92 0.43 -4.60
N TYR A 126 1.93 1.19 -4.15
CA TYR A 126 2.05 2.64 -3.99
C TYR A 126 3.16 3.01 -2.99
N LEU A 127 3.19 2.37 -1.82
CA LEU A 127 4.24 2.60 -0.82
C LEU A 127 5.62 2.17 -1.33
N ALA A 128 5.71 1.08 -2.10
CA ALA A 128 6.98 0.70 -2.74
C ALA A 128 7.50 1.80 -3.66
N VAL A 129 6.63 2.36 -4.53
CA VAL A 129 6.99 3.45 -5.45
C VAL A 129 7.42 4.70 -4.69
N VAL A 130 6.70 5.07 -3.62
CA VAL A 130 7.06 6.20 -2.75
C VAL A 130 8.47 5.99 -2.18
N MET A 131 8.76 4.79 -1.67
CA MET A 131 10.07 4.45 -1.13
C MET A 131 11.18 4.44 -2.19
N ALA A 132 10.89 3.97 -3.39
CA ALA A 132 11.82 4.02 -4.53
C ALA A 132 12.20 5.46 -4.87
N VAL A 133 11.21 6.35 -4.93
CA VAL A 133 11.43 7.78 -5.17
C VAL A 133 12.26 8.42 -4.06
N GLN A 134 11.99 8.09 -2.80
CA GLN A 134 12.78 8.59 -1.68
C GLN A 134 14.24 8.13 -1.75
N ALA A 135 14.47 6.83 -2.00
CA ALA A 135 15.82 6.28 -2.14
C ALA A 135 16.60 6.91 -3.31
N MET A 136 15.92 7.22 -4.42
CA MET A 136 16.53 7.92 -5.55
C MET A 136 16.86 9.38 -5.19
N LYS A 137 15.94 10.09 -4.52
CA LYS A 137 16.14 11.49 -4.10
C LYS A 137 17.26 11.64 -3.07
N SER A 138 17.44 10.67 -2.18
CA SER A 138 18.55 10.65 -1.21
C SER A 138 19.89 10.24 -1.83
N GLY A 139 19.90 9.82 -3.10
CA GLY A 139 21.09 9.30 -3.77
C GLY A 139 21.50 7.89 -3.32
N SER A 140 20.64 7.18 -2.57
CA SER A 140 20.89 5.80 -2.16
C SER A 140 20.85 4.83 -3.34
N VAL A 141 20.10 5.17 -4.39
CA VAL A 141 20.09 4.50 -5.69
C VAL A 141 20.15 5.55 -6.79
N LYS A 142 20.61 5.16 -7.98
CA LYS A 142 20.74 6.05 -9.14
C LYS A 142 19.52 6.03 -10.07
N ARG A 143 18.74 4.94 -10.04
CA ARG A 143 17.59 4.74 -10.92
C ARG A 143 16.49 3.91 -10.27
N ILE A 144 15.27 4.02 -10.81
CA ILE A 144 14.10 3.23 -10.43
C ILE A 144 13.68 2.39 -11.63
N ILE A 145 13.42 1.11 -11.41
CA ILE A 145 12.93 0.20 -12.44
C ILE A 145 11.62 -0.43 -11.94
N LEU A 146 10.53 -0.11 -12.61
CA LEU A 146 9.21 -0.64 -12.31
C LEU A 146 8.82 -1.65 -13.39
N THR A 147 8.42 -2.84 -12.99
CA THR A 147 8.04 -3.89 -13.91
C THR A 147 6.78 -4.61 -13.45
N ARG A 148 6.03 -5.10 -14.43
CA ARG A 148 4.85 -5.94 -14.25
C ARG A 148 4.89 -7.10 -15.26
N PRO A 149 4.48 -8.32 -14.91
CA PRO A 149 4.33 -9.39 -15.90
C PRO A 149 3.19 -9.04 -16.86
N ALA A 150 3.38 -9.33 -18.15
CA ALA A 150 2.29 -9.29 -19.10
C ALA A 150 1.44 -10.54 -18.93
N VAL A 151 0.17 -10.36 -18.58
CA VAL A 151 -0.83 -11.43 -18.44
C VAL A 151 -2.09 -10.99 -19.16
N GLU A 152 -2.67 -11.89 -19.94
CA GLU A 152 -3.94 -11.68 -20.62
C GLU A 152 -5.09 -11.85 -19.61
N ALA A 153 -5.33 -10.82 -18.79
CA ALA A 153 -6.47 -10.81 -17.89
C ALA A 153 -7.75 -10.49 -18.69
N GLY A 154 -8.41 -11.51 -19.21
CA GLY A 154 -9.76 -11.43 -19.80
C GLY A 154 -9.85 -10.90 -21.24
N GLU A 155 -8.86 -10.15 -21.72
CA GLU A 155 -8.73 -9.75 -23.13
C GLU A 155 -7.34 -10.17 -23.66
N SER A 156 -7.28 -10.85 -24.81
CA SER A 156 -5.99 -11.22 -25.38
C SER A 156 -5.23 -9.97 -25.81
N LEU A 157 -3.96 -9.88 -25.41
CA LEU A 157 -3.03 -8.80 -25.81
C LEU A 157 -2.95 -8.61 -27.33
N GLY A 158 -3.36 -9.63 -28.10
CA GLY A 158 -3.51 -9.60 -29.55
C GLY A 158 -4.57 -8.63 -30.10
N PHE A 159 -5.56 -8.18 -29.31
CA PHE A 159 -6.69 -7.37 -29.80
C PHE A 159 -6.50 -5.85 -29.67
N LEU A 160 -5.55 -5.38 -28.85
CA LEU A 160 -5.27 -3.95 -28.75
C LEU A 160 -4.54 -3.49 -30.03
N PRO A 161 -4.99 -2.45 -30.75
CA PRO A 161 -4.24 -1.91 -31.88
C PRO A 161 -2.95 -1.24 -31.39
N GLY A 162 -1.87 -1.31 -32.17
CA GLY A 162 -0.61 -0.62 -31.85
C GLY A 162 0.62 -1.53 -31.73
N ASP A 163 1.77 -0.91 -31.42
CA ASP A 163 3.02 -1.61 -31.14
C ASP A 163 2.99 -2.34 -29.79
N LEU A 164 4.00 -3.18 -29.49
CA LEU A 164 4.02 -3.96 -28.25
C LEU A 164 3.99 -3.07 -26.99
N LYS A 165 4.49 -1.84 -27.08
CA LYS A 165 4.54 -0.88 -25.98
C LYS A 165 3.16 -0.29 -25.72
N GLU A 166 2.44 0.11 -26.77
CA GLU A 166 1.06 0.61 -26.69
C GLU A 166 0.09 -0.43 -26.12
N LYS A 167 0.34 -1.72 -26.37
CA LYS A 167 -0.47 -2.84 -25.86
C LYS A 167 -0.29 -3.13 -24.37
N VAL A 168 0.91 -2.90 -23.83
CA VAL A 168 1.23 -3.19 -22.41
C VAL A 168 1.00 -1.98 -21.51
N ASP A 169 0.95 -0.77 -22.08
CA ASP A 169 0.83 0.50 -21.36
C ASP A 169 -0.39 0.57 -20.43
N PRO A 170 -1.59 0.06 -20.79
CA PRO A 170 -2.74 0.04 -19.88
C PRO A 170 -2.47 -0.69 -18.56
N TYR A 171 -1.71 -1.79 -18.58
CA TYR A 171 -1.38 -2.58 -17.38
C TYR A 171 -0.35 -1.89 -16.49
N LEU A 172 0.45 -1.01 -17.07
CA LEU A 172 1.48 -0.24 -16.37
C LEU A 172 0.94 1.07 -15.79
N ARG A 173 -0.26 1.51 -16.20
CA ARG A 173 -0.89 2.77 -15.78
C ARG A 173 -0.91 3.00 -14.26
N PRO A 174 -1.22 2.01 -13.39
CA PRO A 174 -1.15 2.21 -11.93
C PRO A 174 0.23 2.64 -11.42
N LEU A 175 1.31 2.21 -12.09
CA LEU A 175 2.68 2.60 -11.76
C LEU A 175 2.98 4.04 -12.17
N TYR A 176 2.48 4.47 -13.34
CA TYR A 176 2.53 5.87 -13.77
C TYR A 176 1.76 6.77 -12.79
N ASP A 177 0.54 6.39 -12.42
CA ASP A 177 -0.29 7.17 -11.50
C ASP A 177 0.39 7.37 -10.14
N ALA A 178 1.04 6.33 -9.61
CA ALA A 178 1.80 6.42 -8.37
C ALA A 178 2.99 7.38 -8.49
N LEU A 179 3.75 7.31 -9.59
CA LEU A 179 4.86 8.24 -9.84
C LEU A 179 4.37 9.68 -10.02
N HIS A 180 3.29 9.87 -10.77
CA HIS A 180 2.70 11.19 -11.02
C HIS A 180 2.20 11.85 -9.74
N ASP A 181 1.62 11.09 -8.81
CA ASP A 181 1.26 11.64 -7.51
C ASP A 181 2.50 12.15 -6.75
N VAL A 182 3.56 11.34 -6.68
CA VAL A 182 4.76 11.65 -5.89
C VAL A 182 5.66 12.72 -6.51
N LEU A 183 5.90 12.63 -7.83
CA LEU A 183 6.86 13.43 -8.58
C LEU A 183 6.22 14.48 -9.49
N GLY A 184 4.93 14.33 -9.81
CA GLY A 184 4.25 15.14 -10.83
C GLY A 184 4.50 14.57 -12.24
N ALA A 185 3.53 14.77 -13.14
CA ALA A 185 3.58 14.21 -14.49
C ALA A 185 4.81 14.68 -15.27
N GLU A 186 5.00 16.00 -15.42
CA GLU A 186 6.11 16.59 -16.20
C GLU A 186 7.50 16.15 -15.70
N HIS A 187 7.68 16.07 -14.38
CA HIS A 187 8.96 15.64 -13.82
C HIS A 187 9.18 14.13 -13.99
N THR A 188 8.12 13.33 -13.89
CA THR A 188 8.17 11.89 -14.13
C THR A 188 8.61 11.62 -15.57
N GLU A 189 7.96 12.26 -16.55
CA GLU A 189 8.29 12.13 -17.98
C GLU A 189 9.77 12.46 -18.24
N ARG A 190 10.25 13.59 -17.71
CA ARG A 190 11.65 14.01 -17.85
C ARG A 190 12.64 13.00 -17.28
N LEU A 191 12.31 12.35 -16.16
CA LEU A 191 13.16 11.31 -15.56
C LEU A 191 13.12 10.01 -16.38
N MET A 192 11.98 9.70 -16.99
CA MET A 192 11.85 8.57 -17.90
C MET A 192 12.64 8.76 -19.19
N GLU A 193 12.56 9.94 -19.80
CA GLU A 193 13.36 10.29 -21.00
C GLU A 193 14.87 10.16 -20.75
N ARG A 194 15.32 10.50 -19.53
CA ARG A 194 16.71 10.38 -19.10
C ARG A 194 17.11 8.95 -18.71
N GLY A 195 16.18 7.99 -18.69
CA GLY A 195 16.41 6.62 -18.24
C GLY A 195 16.68 6.48 -16.73
N VAL A 196 16.37 7.52 -15.94
CA VAL A 196 16.48 7.47 -14.47
C VAL A 196 15.32 6.67 -13.89
N ILE A 197 14.13 6.79 -14.49
CA ILE A 197 12.98 5.93 -14.19
C ILE A 197 12.68 5.10 -15.42
N GLU A 198 12.60 3.79 -15.25
CA GLU A 198 12.23 2.86 -16.31
C GLU A 198 10.95 2.13 -15.91
N ILE A 199 9.93 2.15 -16.77
CA ILE A 199 8.73 1.34 -16.61
C ILE A 199 8.66 0.40 -17.80
N ALA A 200 8.78 -0.89 -17.57
CA ALA A 200 8.88 -1.88 -18.64
C ALA A 200 8.27 -3.23 -18.27
N PRO A 201 7.83 -4.04 -19.24
CA PRO A 201 7.40 -5.41 -18.98
C PRO A 201 8.52 -6.29 -18.43
N LEU A 202 8.15 -7.31 -17.65
CA LEU A 202 9.10 -8.24 -17.00
C LEU A 202 10.11 -8.89 -17.97
N ALA A 203 9.71 -9.10 -19.22
CA ALA A 203 10.57 -9.69 -20.25
C ALA A 203 11.86 -8.87 -20.51
N TYR A 204 11.81 -7.55 -20.32
CA TYR A 204 12.93 -6.63 -20.54
C TYR A 204 14.02 -6.76 -19.47
N MET A 205 13.75 -7.49 -18.39
CA MET A 205 14.71 -7.71 -17.30
C MET A 205 15.71 -8.83 -17.63
N ARG A 206 15.43 -9.63 -18.67
CA ARG A 206 16.27 -10.77 -19.05
C ARG A 206 17.68 -10.32 -19.43
N GLY A 207 18.69 -10.98 -18.87
CA GLY A 207 20.09 -10.73 -19.20
C GLY A 207 20.68 -9.45 -18.59
N ARG A 208 19.92 -8.74 -17.75
CA ARG A 208 20.41 -7.53 -17.06
C ARG A 208 21.02 -7.85 -15.70
N THR A 209 21.92 -6.99 -15.24
CA THR A 209 22.25 -6.86 -13.82
C THR A 209 21.78 -5.48 -13.40
N LEU A 210 21.02 -5.41 -12.32
CA LEU A 210 20.37 -4.20 -11.86
C LEU A 210 21.17 -3.65 -10.68
N ASP A 211 22.32 -3.02 -10.97
CA ASP A 211 23.13 -2.31 -9.99
C ASP A 211 22.61 -0.88 -9.75
N ASP A 212 22.87 -0.37 -8.55
CA ASP A 212 22.50 0.97 -8.05
C ASP A 212 21.03 1.35 -8.35
N ALA A 213 20.10 0.39 -8.23
CA ALA A 213 18.72 0.53 -8.67
C ALA A 213 17.72 0.17 -7.56
N PHE A 214 16.60 0.89 -7.51
CA PHE A 214 15.42 0.44 -6.79
C PHE A 214 14.47 -0.23 -7.77
N VAL A 215 14.25 -1.53 -7.59
CA VAL A 215 13.52 -2.36 -8.54
C VAL A 215 12.20 -2.81 -7.91
N ILE A 216 11.09 -2.66 -8.62
CA ILE A 216 9.77 -3.11 -8.17
C ILE A 216 9.18 -4.06 -9.20
N LEU A 217 8.82 -5.27 -8.77
CA LEU A 217 7.97 -6.17 -9.54
C LEU A 217 6.57 -6.16 -8.94
N ASP A 218 5.65 -5.54 -9.67
CA ASP A 218 4.24 -5.51 -9.31
C ASP A 218 3.49 -6.71 -9.89
N GLU A 219 2.42 -7.10 -9.18
CA GLU A 219 1.49 -8.17 -9.57
C GLU A 219 2.22 -9.50 -9.80
N ALA A 220 3.16 -9.78 -8.89
CA ALA A 220 4.09 -10.89 -8.97
C ALA A 220 3.41 -12.25 -8.92
N GLN A 221 2.17 -12.35 -8.44
CA GLN A 221 1.37 -13.57 -8.48
C GLN A 221 1.17 -14.07 -9.92
N ASN A 222 1.26 -13.17 -10.90
CA ASN A 222 1.12 -13.45 -12.32
C ASN A 222 2.45 -13.75 -13.01
N THR A 223 3.50 -14.04 -12.25
CA THR A 223 4.74 -14.61 -12.77
C THR A 223 4.72 -16.13 -12.72
N THR A 224 5.40 -16.78 -13.65
CA THR A 224 5.75 -18.20 -13.54
C THR A 224 6.97 -18.39 -12.63
N LYS A 225 7.19 -19.61 -12.14
CA LYS A 225 8.42 -20.00 -11.41
C LYS A 225 9.71 -19.59 -12.15
N ALA A 226 9.75 -19.78 -13.46
CA ALA A 226 10.92 -19.45 -14.28
C ALA A 226 11.15 -17.94 -14.36
N GLN A 227 10.08 -17.15 -14.55
CA GLN A 227 10.16 -15.69 -14.57
C GLN A 227 10.57 -15.11 -13.22
N MET A 228 9.99 -15.60 -12.12
CA MET A 228 10.37 -15.17 -10.76
C MET A 228 11.85 -15.46 -10.49
N LYS A 229 12.33 -16.67 -10.77
CA LYS A 229 13.77 -17.01 -10.63
C LYS A 229 14.65 -16.14 -11.52
N MET A 230 14.25 -15.91 -12.77
CA MET A 230 14.97 -15.04 -13.70
C MET A 230 15.10 -13.64 -13.11
N PHE A 231 14.01 -13.08 -12.58
CA PHE A 231 13.96 -11.72 -12.05
C PHE A 231 14.76 -11.54 -10.76
N LEU A 232 14.57 -12.42 -9.77
CA LEU A 232 15.28 -12.34 -8.49
C LEU A 232 16.81 -12.41 -8.66
N THR A 233 17.27 -13.15 -9.66
CA THR A 233 18.72 -13.24 -9.99
C THR A 233 19.26 -12.05 -10.78
N ARG A 234 18.46 -10.99 -11.01
CA ARG A 234 18.93 -9.73 -11.62
C ARG A 234 19.38 -8.71 -10.58
N LEU A 235 19.12 -8.93 -9.28
CA LEU A 235 19.50 -8.01 -8.21
C LEU A 235 21.02 -7.83 -8.18
N GLY A 236 21.48 -6.60 -8.43
CA GLY A 236 22.88 -6.20 -8.40
C GLY A 236 23.29 -5.57 -7.06
N PHE A 237 24.53 -5.09 -6.99
CA PHE A 237 25.05 -4.38 -5.82
C PHE A 237 24.48 -2.97 -5.72
N GLY A 238 24.36 -2.46 -4.48
CA GLY A 238 23.82 -1.11 -4.22
C GLY A 238 22.33 -0.98 -4.57
N SER A 239 21.62 -2.10 -4.74
CA SER A 239 20.24 -2.13 -5.21
C SER A 239 19.30 -2.68 -4.15
N LYS A 240 18.03 -2.28 -4.28
CA LYS A 240 16.91 -2.84 -3.52
C LYS A 240 15.87 -3.37 -4.47
N MET A 241 15.18 -4.42 -4.07
CA MET A 241 14.12 -5.05 -4.83
C MET A 241 12.89 -5.28 -3.95
N VAL A 242 11.74 -4.83 -4.45
CA VAL A 242 10.46 -5.03 -3.80
C VAL A 242 9.53 -5.80 -4.73
N ILE A 243 8.96 -6.89 -4.24
CA ILE A 243 8.06 -7.76 -4.97
C ILE A 243 6.67 -7.62 -4.37
N THR A 244 5.70 -7.11 -5.12
CA THR A 244 4.32 -6.93 -4.65
C THR A 244 3.38 -7.88 -5.35
N GLY A 245 2.39 -8.42 -4.64
CA GLY A 245 1.39 -9.30 -5.24
C GLY A 245 0.21 -9.64 -4.32
N ASP A 246 -0.78 -10.30 -4.90
CA ASP A 246 -1.96 -10.80 -4.20
C ASP A 246 -2.18 -12.28 -4.56
N LYS A 247 -2.06 -13.19 -3.59
CA LYS A 247 -2.17 -14.64 -3.82
C LYS A 247 -3.56 -15.08 -4.26
N THR A 248 -4.58 -14.24 -4.09
CA THR A 248 -5.97 -14.52 -4.45
C THR A 248 -6.31 -14.12 -5.90
N GLN A 249 -5.46 -13.34 -6.55
CA GLN A 249 -5.70 -12.78 -7.90
C GLN A 249 -4.71 -13.35 -8.92
N ILE A 250 -4.67 -14.69 -9.05
CA ILE A 250 -3.79 -15.38 -10.00
C ILE A 250 -4.49 -15.50 -11.35
N ASP A 251 -3.99 -14.77 -12.35
CA ASP A 251 -4.48 -14.73 -13.73
C ASP A 251 -3.69 -15.67 -14.67
N LEU A 252 -2.95 -16.62 -14.11
CA LEU A 252 -2.16 -17.57 -14.90
C LEU A 252 -3.04 -18.67 -15.51
N PRO A 253 -2.65 -19.22 -16.68
CA PRO A 253 -3.33 -20.38 -17.26
C PRO A 253 -3.40 -21.55 -16.28
N ARG A 254 -4.50 -22.32 -16.35
CA ARG A 254 -4.69 -23.51 -15.51
C ARG A 254 -3.50 -24.46 -15.61
N GLY A 255 -3.01 -24.94 -14.46
CA GLY A 255 -1.89 -25.87 -14.35
C GLY A 255 -0.51 -25.20 -14.30
N VAL A 256 -0.43 -23.86 -14.36
CA VAL A 256 0.82 -23.12 -14.18
C VAL A 256 0.90 -22.61 -12.73
N ASP A 257 1.94 -23.04 -12.01
CA ASP A 257 2.18 -22.55 -10.65
C ASP A 257 2.65 -21.09 -10.64
N SER A 258 2.04 -20.30 -9.75
CA SER A 258 2.48 -18.92 -9.47
C SER A 258 3.90 -18.90 -8.91
N GLY A 259 4.76 -18.11 -9.56
CA GLY A 259 6.13 -17.86 -9.15
C GLY A 259 6.21 -17.19 -7.77
N LEU A 260 5.23 -16.36 -7.40
CA LEU A 260 5.16 -15.75 -6.08
C LEU A 260 4.97 -16.82 -4.99
N ASN A 261 3.98 -17.70 -5.15
CA ASN A 261 3.70 -18.78 -4.19
C ASN A 261 4.91 -19.72 -4.05
N VAL A 262 5.55 -20.05 -5.18
CA VAL A 262 6.74 -20.90 -5.19
C VAL A 262 7.92 -20.21 -4.52
N ALA A 263 8.15 -18.92 -4.79
CA ALA A 263 9.23 -18.16 -4.17
C ALA A 263 9.04 -18.00 -2.67
N GLU A 264 7.82 -17.73 -2.21
CA GLU A 264 7.49 -17.69 -0.78
C GLU A 264 7.87 -18.99 -0.08
N HIS A 265 7.48 -20.14 -0.65
CA HIS A 265 7.81 -21.44 -0.06
C HIS A 265 9.32 -21.73 -0.02
N ILE A 266 10.05 -21.40 -1.10
CA ILE A 266 11.48 -21.69 -1.24
C ILE A 266 12.34 -20.72 -0.43
N LEU A 267 11.97 -19.44 -0.38
CA LEU A 267 12.82 -18.36 0.12
C LEU A 267 12.50 -17.93 1.56
N LYS A 268 11.44 -18.47 2.19
CA LYS A 268 11.03 -18.09 3.57
C LYS A 268 12.14 -18.16 4.63
N ASN A 269 13.14 -19.02 4.43
CA ASN A 269 14.23 -19.25 5.39
C ASN A 269 15.56 -18.64 4.92
N VAL A 270 15.57 -17.90 3.80
CA VAL A 270 16.77 -17.26 3.30
C VAL A 270 17.00 -15.98 4.12
N PRO A 271 18.16 -15.84 4.78
CA PRO A 271 18.50 -14.60 5.49
C PRO A 271 18.42 -13.39 4.55
N ASP A 272 18.08 -12.24 5.11
CA ASP A 272 18.01 -10.94 4.40
C ASP A 272 16.88 -10.79 3.38
N ILE A 273 16.07 -11.83 3.15
CA ILE A 273 14.79 -11.74 2.47
C ILE A 273 13.68 -11.61 3.51
N GLN A 274 12.85 -10.58 3.38
CA GLN A 274 11.71 -10.37 4.28
C GLN A 274 10.38 -10.50 3.54
N PHE A 275 9.47 -11.29 4.11
CA PHE A 275 8.09 -11.42 3.67
C PHE A 275 7.20 -10.60 4.60
N MET A 276 6.45 -9.67 4.02
CA MET A 276 5.43 -8.86 4.67
C MET A 276 4.06 -9.27 4.17
N TYR A 277 3.12 -9.41 5.10
CA TYR A 277 1.75 -9.79 4.82
C TYR A 277 0.86 -8.62 5.22
N LEU A 278 0.19 -8.02 4.24
CA LEU A 278 -0.85 -7.03 4.48
C LEU A 278 -2.19 -7.73 4.39
N GLU A 279 -3.07 -7.44 5.35
CA GLU A 279 -4.35 -8.11 5.49
C GLU A 279 -5.51 -7.20 5.09
N GLN A 280 -6.74 -7.69 5.25
CA GLN A 280 -7.94 -6.91 4.93
C GLN A 280 -8.02 -5.63 5.78
N GLY A 281 -7.56 -5.65 7.04
CA GLY A 281 -7.48 -4.47 7.90
C GLY A 281 -6.44 -3.43 7.44
N ASP A 282 -5.56 -3.78 6.50
CA ASP A 282 -4.64 -2.81 5.88
C ASP A 282 -5.23 -2.10 4.66
N VAL A 283 -6.44 -2.48 4.24
CA VAL A 283 -7.11 -1.92 3.06
C VAL A 283 -7.69 -0.56 3.39
N VAL A 284 -7.18 0.48 2.74
CA VAL A 284 -7.61 1.85 3.06
C VAL A 284 -8.34 2.49 1.89
N ARG A 285 -9.62 2.12 1.75
CA ARG A 285 -10.54 2.57 0.70
C ARG A 285 -11.48 3.68 1.20
N HIS A 286 -12.22 4.27 0.28
CA HIS A 286 -13.29 5.20 0.62
C HIS A 286 -14.43 4.45 1.33
N PRO A 287 -15.07 5.00 2.38
CA PRO A 287 -16.14 4.31 3.12
C PRO A 287 -17.27 3.78 2.24
N ILE A 288 -17.68 4.54 1.23
CA ILE A 288 -18.68 4.09 0.23
C ILE A 288 -18.25 2.81 -0.48
N VAL A 289 -16.97 2.65 -0.82
CA VAL A 289 -16.47 1.45 -1.51
C VAL A 289 -16.58 0.22 -0.60
N ALA A 290 -16.31 0.36 0.70
CA ALA A 290 -16.52 -0.73 1.66
C ALA A 290 -18.00 -1.14 1.72
N LYS A 291 -18.91 -0.15 1.84
CA LYS A 291 -20.37 -0.40 1.83
C LYS A 291 -20.85 -1.08 0.54
N ILE A 292 -20.28 -0.72 -0.61
CA ILE A 292 -20.58 -1.39 -1.89
C ILE A 292 -20.12 -2.85 -1.86
N ILE A 293 -18.90 -3.12 -1.41
CA ILE A 293 -18.38 -4.50 -1.34
C ILE A 293 -19.26 -5.36 -0.43
N GLU A 294 -19.58 -4.87 0.78
CA GLU A 294 -20.46 -5.57 1.72
C GLU A 294 -21.85 -5.86 1.13
N ALA A 295 -22.41 -4.93 0.35
CA ALA A 295 -23.71 -5.14 -0.30
C ALA A 295 -23.65 -6.27 -1.35
N TYR A 296 -22.57 -6.36 -2.12
CA TYR A 296 -22.37 -7.44 -3.09
C TYR A 296 -22.06 -8.79 -2.41
N GLU A 297 -21.28 -8.79 -1.33
CA GLU A 297 -20.98 -10.02 -0.56
C GLU A 297 -22.24 -10.61 0.07
N LYS A 298 -23.14 -9.77 0.62
CA LYS A 298 -24.42 -10.23 1.17
C LYS A 298 -25.28 -10.94 0.11
N GLU A 299 -25.37 -10.38 -1.09
CA GLU A 299 -26.11 -11.01 -2.20
C GLU A 299 -25.51 -12.35 -2.62
N GLN A 300 -24.17 -12.45 -2.68
CA GLN A 300 -23.47 -13.70 -3.01
C GLN A 300 -23.61 -14.77 -1.93
N SER A 301 -23.72 -14.38 -0.66
CA SER A 301 -23.92 -15.32 0.46
C SER A 301 -25.37 -15.80 0.64
N THR A 302 -26.32 -15.14 -0.02
CA THR A 302 -27.75 -15.47 0.04
C THR A 302 -28.19 -16.39 -1.13
N ASN A 303 -27.31 -16.63 -2.09
CA ASN A 303 -27.49 -17.57 -3.22
C ASN A 303 -26.57 -18.79 -3.08
#